data_AF-A0A1B6LWE6-F1
#
_entry.id   AF-A0A1B6LWE6-F1
#
_cell.length_a   1.000
_cell.length_b   1.000
_cell.length_c   1.000
_cell.angle_alpha   90.00
_cell.angle_beta   90.00
_cell.angle_gamma   90.00
#
_symmetry.space_group_name_H-M   'P 1'
#
loop_
_entity.id
_entity.type
_entity.pdbx_description
1 polymer ?
#
loop_
_entity_poly.entity_id
_entity_poly.type
_entity_poly.pdbx_seq_one_letter_code
_entity_poly.pdbx_strand_id
1 'polypeptide(L)'
;FNFLSENWKPLKKRMSANLWEYFIQVSLGRFRTDEGLNMVTELVEERKGQFGLAEKTAEEAVETVQAQVAWADANSGPVETWLRETLDKPWAPHRFKFQDILVLARTRKFG
;
A
#
# COMPACT_ATOMS: atom_id res chain seq x y z
N PHE A 1 2.23 7.96 -12.48
CA PHE A 1 3.56 7.82 -13.11
C PHE A 1 3.65 8.54 -14.45
N ASN A 2 3.11 8.03 -15.56
CA ASN A 2 3.34 8.62 -16.91
C ASN A 2 3.08 10.12 -16.98
N PHE A 3 1.96 10.58 -16.42
CA PHE A 3 1.65 12.01 -16.37
C PHE A 3 2.71 12.85 -15.62
N LEU A 4 3.28 12.33 -14.52
CA LEU A 4 4.39 12.96 -13.80
C LEU A 4 5.63 13.06 -14.69
N SER A 5 6.01 11.96 -15.34
CA SER A 5 7.20 11.87 -16.19
C SER A 5 7.12 12.82 -17.39
N GLU A 6 5.96 12.86 -18.07
CA GLU A 6 5.72 13.70 -19.25
C GLU A 6 5.62 15.20 -18.90
N ASN A 7 5.12 15.53 -17.70
CA ASN A 7 4.81 16.90 -17.29
C ASN A 7 5.71 17.41 -16.14
N TRP A 8 6.90 16.83 -15.98
CA TRP A 8 7.81 17.10 -14.86
C TRP A 8 8.04 18.60 -14.60
N LYS A 9 8.52 19.33 -15.61
CA LYS A 9 8.86 20.76 -15.52
C LYS A 9 7.65 21.63 -15.14
N PRO A 10 6.50 21.57 -15.85
CA PRO A 10 5.35 22.39 -15.49
C PRO A 10 4.75 22.03 -14.13
N LEU A 11 4.76 20.76 -13.73
CA LEU A 11 4.25 20.33 -12.42
C LEU A 11 5.10 20.89 -11.28
N LYS A 12 6.43 20.69 -11.34
CA LYS A 12 7.36 21.20 -10.32
C LYS A 12 7.30 22.71 -10.16
N LYS A 13 7.05 23.46 -11.25
CA LYS A 13 6.95 24.93 -11.20
C LYS A 13 5.64 25.44 -10.59
N ARG A 14 4.53 24.71 -10.77
CA ARG A 14 3.18 25.20 -10.45
C ARG A 14 2.65 24.69 -9.11
N MET A 15 3.16 23.55 -8.63
CA MET A 15 2.70 22.94 -7.39
C MET A 15 3.36 23.58 -6.17
N SER A 16 2.59 23.70 -5.08
CA SER A 16 3.15 23.99 -3.76
C SER A 16 3.98 22.80 -3.27
N ALA A 17 4.90 23.03 -2.33
CA ALA A 17 5.78 21.98 -1.81
C ALA A 17 5.01 20.75 -1.29
N ASN A 18 3.99 20.96 -0.44
CA ASN A 18 3.19 19.87 0.13
C ASN A 18 2.43 19.09 -0.96
N LEU A 19 1.90 19.78 -1.97
CA LEU A 19 1.19 19.12 -3.07
C LEU A 19 2.15 18.34 -3.96
N TRP A 20 3.33 18.90 -4.23
CA TRP A 20 4.38 18.23 -4.97
C TRP A 20 4.83 16.95 -4.27
N GLU A 21 5.11 17.01 -2.97
CA GLU A 21 5.49 15.87 -2.14
C GLU A 21 4.43 14.76 -2.17
N TYR A 22 3.17 15.10 -1.89
CA TYR A 22 2.06 14.16 -1.97
C TYR A 22 1.90 13.57 -3.38
N PHE A 23 2.07 14.39 -4.40
CA PHE A 23 1.95 13.95 -5.79
C PHE A 23 3.05 12.97 -6.18
N ILE A 24 4.30 13.20 -5.73
CA ILE A 24 5.41 12.25 -5.89
C ILE A 24 5.09 10.93 -5.19
N GLN A 25 4.68 10.97 -3.92
CA GLN A 25 4.33 9.78 -3.14
C GLN A 25 3.28 8.91 -3.86
N VAL A 26 2.18 9.51 -4.31
CA VAL A 26 1.08 8.77 -4.97
C VAL A 26 1.46 8.29 -6.37
N SER A 27 2.29 9.07 -7.08
CA SER A 27 2.69 8.74 -8.45
C SER A 27 3.72 7.61 -8.54
N LEU A 28 4.54 7.45 -7.50
CA LEU A 28 5.64 6.49 -7.45
C LEU A 28 5.32 5.27 -6.56
N GLY A 29 4.58 5.41 -5.46
CA GLY A 29 4.48 4.36 -4.42
C GLY A 29 3.43 3.26 -4.64
N ARG A 30 2.82 3.14 -5.83
CA ARG A 30 1.64 2.24 -6.03
C ARG A 30 1.92 0.97 -6.85
N PHE A 31 3.17 0.76 -7.26
CA PHE A 31 3.54 -0.42 -8.04
C PHE A 31 3.72 -1.66 -7.16
N ARG A 32 3.50 -2.84 -7.76
CA ARG A 32 3.61 -4.16 -7.12
C ARG A 32 4.28 -5.20 -8.03
N THR A 33 4.93 -4.74 -9.09
CA THR A 33 5.60 -5.58 -10.10
C THR A 33 7.05 -5.13 -10.24
N ASP A 34 7.93 -6.05 -10.62
CA ASP A 34 9.35 -5.74 -10.89
C ASP A 34 9.52 -4.66 -11.96
N GLU A 35 8.71 -4.71 -13.02
CA GLU A 35 8.71 -3.67 -14.06
C GLU A 35 8.39 -2.29 -13.47
N GLY A 36 7.39 -2.21 -12.59
CA GLY A 36 7.03 -0.97 -11.91
C GLY A 36 8.12 -0.48 -10.96
N LEU A 37 8.81 -1.40 -10.26
CA LEU A 37 9.96 -1.07 -9.41
C LEU A 37 11.11 -0.48 -10.24
N ASN A 38 11.43 -1.09 -11.38
CA ASN A 38 12.46 -0.59 -12.28
C ASN A 38 12.11 0.80 -12.80
N MET A 39 10.87 1.00 -13.28
CA MET A 39 10.41 2.31 -13.77
C MET A 39 10.54 3.42 -12.72
N VAL A 40 10.15 3.13 -11.47
CA VAL A 40 10.24 4.12 -10.38
C VAL A 40 11.69 4.39 -10.01
N THR A 41 12.51 3.35 -9.88
CA THR A 41 13.94 3.48 -9.54
C THR A 41 14.69 4.28 -10.59
N GLU A 42 14.46 3.99 -11.88
CA GLU A 42 15.05 4.72 -13.00
C GLU A 42 14.67 6.21 -12.97
N LEU A 43 13.39 6.53 -12.77
CA LEU A 43 12.94 7.92 -12.72
C LEU A 43 13.54 8.68 -11.53
N VAL A 44 13.63 8.03 -10.36
CA VAL A 44 14.21 8.64 -9.15
C VAL A 44 15.70 8.93 -9.36
N GLU A 45 16.45 8.00 -9.93
CA GLU A 45 17.87 8.23 -10.22
C GLU A 45 18.09 9.26 -11.35
N GLU A 46 17.30 9.23 -12.43
CA GLU A 46 17.38 10.22 -13.52
C GLU A 46 17.11 11.65 -13.03
N ARG A 47 16.21 11.78 -12.04
CA ARG A 47 15.74 13.07 -11.51
C ARG A 47 16.32 13.40 -10.14
N LYS A 48 17.37 12.70 -9.71
CA LYS A 48 18.03 12.93 -8.42
C LYS A 48 18.47 14.38 -8.25
N GLY A 49 18.19 14.96 -7.09
CA GLY A 49 18.40 16.38 -6.81
C GLY A 49 17.37 17.33 -7.45
N GLN A 50 16.43 16.80 -8.25
CA GLN A 50 15.36 17.58 -8.88
C GLN A 50 14.01 17.41 -8.18
N PHE A 51 13.87 16.60 -7.13
CA PHE A 51 12.62 16.49 -6.37
C PHE A 51 12.48 17.61 -5.32
N GLY A 52 13.56 18.30 -4.97
CA GLY A 52 13.53 19.40 -4.00
C GLY A 52 13.21 18.87 -2.59
N LEU A 53 12.14 19.37 -1.96
CA LEU A 53 11.75 18.88 -0.62
C LEU A 53 11.20 17.44 -0.64
N ALA A 54 10.84 16.91 -1.82
CA ALA A 54 10.27 15.57 -1.98
C ALA A 54 11.31 14.47 -2.28
N GLU A 55 12.63 14.75 -2.14
CA GLU A 55 13.68 13.73 -2.39
C GLU A 55 13.50 12.52 -1.48
N LYS A 56 13.36 12.75 -0.18
CA LYS A 56 13.17 11.67 0.79
C LYS A 56 11.90 10.87 0.50
N THR A 57 10.82 11.54 0.11
CA THR A 57 9.55 10.91 -0.28
C THR A 57 9.70 10.05 -1.53
N ALA A 58 10.55 10.46 -2.48
CA ALA A 58 10.84 9.67 -3.68
C ALA A 58 11.65 8.41 -3.35
N GLU A 59 12.65 8.52 -2.47
CA GLU A 59 13.41 7.37 -1.95
C GLU A 59 12.51 6.40 -1.17
N GLU A 60 11.69 6.90 -0.24
CA GLU A 60 10.71 6.10 0.50
C GLU A 60 9.68 5.42 -0.42
N ALA A 61 9.34 6.04 -1.55
CA ALA A 61 8.46 5.44 -2.53
C ALA A 61 9.11 4.24 -3.25
N VAL A 62 10.42 4.30 -3.56
CA VAL A 62 11.17 3.15 -4.11
C VAL A 62 11.17 2.00 -3.11
N GLU A 63 11.51 2.27 -1.84
CA GLU A 63 11.50 1.27 -0.77
C GLU A 63 10.11 0.64 -0.58
N THR A 64 9.06 1.47 -0.64
CA THR A 64 7.68 1.01 -0.55
C THR A 64 7.35 0.04 -1.68
N VAL A 65 7.69 0.39 -2.92
CA VAL A 65 7.44 -0.48 -4.07
C VAL A 65 8.23 -1.77 -3.96
N GLN A 66 9.50 -1.71 -3.53
CA GLN A 66 10.32 -2.89 -3.31
C GLN A 66 9.70 -3.85 -2.29
N ALA A 67 9.19 -3.32 -1.17
CA ALA A 67 8.49 -4.10 -0.16
C ALA A 67 7.17 -4.71 -0.71
N GLN A 68 6.43 -3.96 -1.54
CA GLN A 68 5.20 -4.45 -2.16
C GLN A 68 5.45 -5.57 -3.17
N VAL A 69 6.51 -5.46 -3.97
CA VAL A 69 6.95 -6.52 -4.91
C VAL A 69 7.32 -7.77 -4.13
N ALA A 70 8.20 -7.65 -3.13
CA ALA A 70 8.59 -8.79 -2.30
C ALA A 70 7.39 -9.45 -1.59
N TRP A 71 6.44 -8.63 -1.13
CA TRP A 71 5.19 -9.15 -0.56
C TRP A 71 4.36 -9.88 -1.62
N ALA A 72 4.20 -9.31 -2.82
CA ALA A 72 3.45 -9.92 -3.90
C ALA A 72 4.05 -11.29 -4.29
N ASP A 73 5.37 -11.37 -4.45
CA ASP A 73 6.06 -12.63 -4.80
C ASP A 73 5.87 -13.71 -3.74
N ALA A 74 5.98 -13.34 -2.46
CA ALA A 74 5.83 -14.29 -1.36
C ALA A 74 4.37 -14.71 -1.12
N ASN A 75 3.38 -13.85 -1.41
CA ASN A 75 2.00 -14.05 -0.95
C ASN A 75 1.00 -14.32 -2.07
N SER A 76 1.31 -14.07 -3.35
CA SER A 76 0.34 -14.28 -4.43
C SER A 76 -0.11 -15.74 -4.53
N GLY A 77 0.83 -16.70 -4.49
CA GLY A 77 0.51 -18.13 -4.53
C GLY A 77 -0.28 -18.63 -3.31
N PRO A 78 0.17 -18.34 -2.07
CA PRO A 78 -0.58 -18.69 -0.87
C PRO A 78 -1.99 -18.09 -0.84
N VAL A 79 -2.15 -16.82 -1.22
CA VAL A 79 -3.46 -16.15 -1.28
C VAL A 79 -4.35 -16.79 -2.34
N GLU A 80 -3.82 -17.08 -3.53
CA GLU A 80 -4.57 -17.78 -4.57
C GLU A 80 -5.04 -19.17 -4.10
N THR A 81 -4.15 -19.91 -3.43
CA THR A 81 -4.47 -21.24 -2.87
C THR A 81 -5.59 -21.14 -1.85
N TRP A 82 -5.48 -20.20 -0.90
CA TRP A 82 -6.51 -19.96 0.10
C TRP A 82 -7.86 -19.56 -0.51
N LEU A 83 -7.84 -18.71 -1.54
CA LEU A 83 -9.06 -18.33 -2.27
C LEU A 83 -9.71 -19.54 -2.97
N ARG A 84 -8.91 -20.39 -3.62
CA ARG A 84 -9.40 -21.63 -4.25
C ARG A 84 -10.02 -22.59 -3.23
N GLU A 85 -9.33 -22.83 -2.12
CA GLU A 85 -9.83 -23.67 -1.03
C GLU A 85 -11.13 -23.14 -0.42
N THR A 86 -11.23 -21.82 -0.25
CA THR A 86 -12.42 -21.15 0.29
C THR A 86 -13.60 -21.21 -0.69
N LEU A 87 -13.35 -21.18 -2.00
CA LEU A 87 -14.38 -21.38 -3.01
C LEU A 87 -14.88 -22.84 -3.03
N ASP A 88 -13.97 -23.80 -2.90
CA ASP A 88 -14.31 -25.24 -2.89
C ASP A 88 -15.02 -25.64 -1.60
N LYS A 89 -14.63 -25.05 -0.47
CA LYS A 89 -15.22 -25.27 0.86
C LYS A 89 -15.65 -23.94 1.45
N PRO A 90 -16.80 -23.40 0.99
CA PRO A 90 -17.32 -22.14 1.50
C PRO A 90 -17.51 -22.26 3.02
N TRP A 91 -17.02 -21.25 3.73
CA TRP A 91 -17.18 -21.19 5.18
C TRP A 91 -18.66 -21.34 5.53
N ALA A 92 -18.97 -22.33 6.38
CA ALA A 92 -20.33 -22.52 6.87
C ALA A 92 -20.70 -21.27 7.69
N PRO A 93 -21.74 -20.51 7.31
CA PRO A 93 -22.09 -19.30 8.03
C PRO A 93 -22.42 -19.65 9.47
N HIS A 94 -21.54 -19.26 10.39
CA HIS A 94 -21.81 -19.42 11.81
C HIS A 94 -22.85 -18.39 12.21
N ARG A 95 -24.12 -18.78 12.25
CA ARG A 95 -25.17 -17.95 12.84
C ARG A 95 -24.93 -17.93 14.34
N PHE A 96 -24.36 -16.84 14.85
CA PHE A 96 -24.32 -16.55 16.28
C PHE A 96 -25.73 -16.67 16.84
N LYS A 97 -25.92 -17.60 17.77
CA LYS A 97 -27.18 -17.70 18.50
C LYS A 97 -26.98 -16.97 19.82
N PHE A 98 -28.04 -16.29 20.28
CA PHE A 98 -28.03 -15.54 21.55
C PHE A 98 -27.66 -16.41 22.78
N GLN A 99 -27.65 -17.74 22.62
CA GLN A 99 -27.26 -18.72 23.62
C GLN A 99 -25.74 -18.77 23.88
N ASP A 100 -24.92 -18.20 23.00
CA ASP A 100 -23.45 -18.18 23.13
C ASP A 100 -22.93 -17.03 24.01
N ILE A 101 -23.82 -16.15 24.47
CA ILE A 101 -23.49 -15.03 25.37
C ILE A 101 -23.62 -15.51 26.81
N LEU A 102 -22.49 -15.82 27.45
CA LEU A 102 -22.42 -15.91 28.91
C LEU A 102 -22.57 -14.49 29.48
N VAL A 103 -23.80 -14.11 29.84
CA VAL A 103 -24.04 -12.90 30.64
C VAL A 103 -23.45 -13.14 32.03
N LEU A 104 -22.17 -12.79 32.21
CA LEU A 104 -21.55 -12.76 33.53
C LEU A 104 -22.22 -11.65 34.33
N ALA A 105 -23.19 -12.03 35.17
CA ALA A 105 -23.78 -11.12 36.13
C ALA A 105 -22.67 -10.60 37.05
N ARG A 106 -22.29 -9.32 36.88
CA ARG A 106 -21.39 -8.64 37.81
C ARG A 106 -22.09 -8.55 39.16
N THR A 107 -21.72 -9.41 40.10
CA THR A 107 -22.09 -9.21 41.50
C THR A 107 -21.29 -8.01 42.03
N ARG A 108 -21.95 -6.87 42.23
CA ARG A 108 -21.39 -5.79 43.05
C ARG A 108 -21.18 -6.36 44.45
N LYS A 109 -19.93 -6.58 44.86
CA LYS A 109 -19.60 -6.73 46.27
C LYS A 109 -19.86 -5.39 46.94
N PHE A 110 -20.96 -5.29 47.69
CA PHE A 110 -21.09 -4.33 48.77
C PHE A 110 -20.55 -5.02 50.03
N GLY A 111 -19.63 -4.35 50.73
CA GLY A 111 -18.96 -4.83 51.93
C GLY A 111 -17.53 -4.31 51.98
#